data_AF-A0A7S0FJF7-F1
#
_entry.id   AF-A0A7S0FJF7-F1
#
_cell.length_a   1.000
_cell.length_b   1.000
_cell.length_c   1.000
_cell.angle_alpha   90.00
_cell.angle_beta   90.00
_cell.angle_gamma   90.00
#
_symmetry.space_group_name_H-M   'P 1'
#
loop_
_entity.id
_entity.type
_entity.pdbx_description
1 polymer ?
#
loop_
_entity_poly.entity_id
_entity_poly.type
_entity_poly.pdbx_seq_one_letter_code
_entity_poly.pdbx_strand_id
1 'polypeptide(L)'
;GIHFHCTMKRFLHALACLAIAVATVAGGECPFCLDGSAPPTPDKELPGLFEGATCADAASVALTLEDPESFACIQVQDVGLAECGCTTPEELDMNCTLCADGSPVPNPDLAVSATTCGGVERFIRRFGQSTCRAYHRTIGVHCGCATPEPP
;
A
#
# COMPACT_ATOMS: atom_id res chain seq x y z
N GLY A 1 3.14 -13.68 -31.19
CA GLY A 1 2.51 -12.36 -31.38
C GLY A 1 1.12 -12.59 -31.92
N ILE A 2 0.08 -12.21 -31.20
CA ILE A 2 -1.29 -12.62 -31.55
C ILE A 2 -2.10 -11.37 -31.91
N HIS A 3 -2.07 -11.06 -33.21
CA HIS A 3 -3.09 -10.23 -33.87
C HIS A 3 -4.39 -11.04 -33.91
N PHE A 4 -5.45 -10.58 -33.24
CA PHE A 4 -6.78 -11.16 -33.41
C PHE A 4 -7.53 -10.45 -34.54
N HIS A 5 -7.64 -11.17 -35.65
CA HIS A 5 -8.52 -10.88 -36.79
C HIS A 5 -9.91 -11.45 -36.48
N CYS A 6 -10.92 -10.60 -36.30
CA CYS A 6 -12.31 -11.06 -36.19
C CYS A 6 -12.98 -10.95 -37.58
N THR A 7 -13.03 -12.06 -38.30
CA THR A 7 -13.56 -12.14 -39.67
C THR A 7 -15.08 -12.34 -39.64
N MET A 8 -15.81 -11.36 -40.18
CA MET A 8 -17.26 -11.37 -40.36
C MET A 8 -17.75 -12.52 -41.24
N LYS A 9 -18.67 -13.36 -40.73
CA LYS A 9 -19.64 -14.07 -41.60
C LYS A 9 -20.96 -14.34 -40.87
N ARG A 10 -21.85 -13.37 -41.08
CA ARG A 10 -23.32 -13.35 -41.12
C ARG A 10 -24.12 -14.56 -40.59
N PHE A 11 -25.17 -14.16 -39.86
CA PHE A 11 -26.43 -14.84 -39.51
C PHE A 11 -26.49 -15.51 -38.13
N LEU A 12 -27.40 -14.95 -37.32
CA LEU A 12 -27.79 -15.26 -35.93
C LEU A 12 -26.87 -14.73 -34.81
N HIS A 13 -27.52 -14.07 -33.84
CA HIS A 13 -27.00 -13.52 -32.58
C HIS A 13 -26.29 -12.15 -32.67
N ALA A 14 -27.05 -11.07 -32.51
CA ALA A 14 -26.49 -9.79 -32.06
C ALA A 14 -26.31 -9.83 -30.53
N LEU A 15 -25.26 -10.54 -30.09
CA LEU A 15 -24.60 -10.39 -28.79
C LEU A 15 -24.07 -8.94 -28.67
N ALA A 16 -24.32 -8.25 -27.57
CA ALA A 16 -23.43 -8.23 -26.41
C ALA A 16 -21.97 -7.88 -26.77
N CYS A 17 -21.60 -6.63 -26.51
CA CYS A 17 -20.26 -6.21 -26.07
C CYS A 17 -20.42 -4.90 -25.27
N LEU A 18 -21.31 -4.91 -24.27
CA LEU A 18 -21.35 -3.87 -23.25
C LEU A 18 -20.51 -4.39 -22.08
N ALA A 19 -19.18 -4.35 -22.22
CA ALA A 19 -18.29 -4.54 -21.08
C ALA A 19 -18.35 -3.25 -20.25
N ILE A 20 -19.26 -3.22 -19.27
CA ILE A 20 -19.28 -2.18 -18.26
C ILE A 20 -18.02 -2.42 -17.41
N ALA A 21 -16.98 -1.61 -17.62
CA ALA A 21 -15.88 -1.47 -16.68
C ALA A 21 -16.44 -0.81 -15.42
N VAL A 22 -16.94 -1.61 -14.47
CA VAL A 22 -17.30 -1.13 -13.14
C VAL A 22 -16.02 -1.00 -12.35
N ALA A 23 -15.32 0.13 -12.50
CA ALA A 23 -14.31 0.57 -11.55
C ALA A 23 -15.04 1.32 -10.43
N THR A 24 -15.58 0.59 -9.46
CA THR A 24 -16.07 1.16 -8.20
C THR A 24 -15.21 0.64 -7.06
N VAL A 25 -14.00 1.21 -6.91
CA VAL A 25 -13.31 1.20 -5.61
C VAL A 25 -13.91 2.37 -4.83
N ALA A 26 -14.98 2.09 -4.11
CA ALA A 26 -15.61 3.04 -3.22
C ALA A 26 -16.03 2.30 -1.94
N GLY A 27 -15.09 2.15 -1.01
CA GLY A 27 -15.41 1.87 0.39
C GLY A 27 -14.47 0.90 1.10
N GLY A 28 -13.62 1.42 1.99
CA GLY A 28 -13.20 0.77 3.26
C GLY A 28 -12.31 -0.47 3.23
N GLU A 29 -12.18 -1.18 2.13
CA GLU A 29 -11.49 -2.48 2.16
C GLU A 29 -9.97 -2.31 2.17
N CYS A 30 -9.29 -3.00 3.08
CA CYS A 30 -7.83 -3.07 3.10
C CYS A 30 -7.29 -3.79 1.85
N PRO A 31 -6.57 -3.10 0.95
CA PRO A 31 -5.99 -3.77 -0.20
C PRO A 31 -4.75 -4.57 0.25
N PHE A 32 -4.60 -5.80 -0.25
CA PHE A 32 -3.45 -6.64 0.11
C PHE A 32 -2.13 -6.13 -0.50
N CYS A 33 -2.13 -5.82 -1.80
CA CYS A 33 -1.08 -5.02 -2.41
C CYS A 33 -1.49 -3.55 -2.37
N LEU A 34 -0.55 -2.63 -2.16
CA LEU A 34 -0.82 -1.20 -1.99
C LEU A 34 -1.46 -0.52 -3.21
N ASP A 35 -1.23 -1.07 -4.40
CA ASP A 35 -1.83 -0.64 -5.66
C ASP A 35 -3.22 -1.24 -5.92
N GLY A 36 -3.71 -2.07 -5.00
CA GLY A 36 -4.98 -2.80 -5.13
C GLY A 36 -4.88 -4.03 -6.05
N SER A 37 -3.69 -4.39 -6.55
CA SER A 37 -3.54 -5.58 -7.37
C SER A 37 -3.66 -6.87 -6.55
N ALA A 38 -3.93 -7.98 -7.23
CA ALA A 38 -3.73 -9.29 -6.65
C ALA A 38 -2.22 -9.57 -6.44
N PRO A 39 -1.84 -10.43 -5.47
CA PRO A 39 -0.45 -10.81 -5.28
C PRO A 39 0.10 -11.57 -6.50
N PRO A 40 1.31 -11.24 -7.00
CA PRO A 40 1.92 -11.92 -8.14
C PRO A 40 2.20 -13.41 -7.94
N THR A 41 2.43 -13.85 -6.70
CA THR A 41 2.64 -15.25 -6.35
C THR A 41 1.54 -15.75 -5.40
N PRO A 42 0.29 -15.94 -5.88
CA PRO A 42 -0.86 -16.26 -5.03
C PRO A 42 -0.69 -17.59 -4.28
N ASP A 43 -0.03 -18.58 -4.88
CA ASP A 43 0.16 -19.91 -4.31
C ASP A 43 1.37 -20.03 -3.37
N LYS A 44 2.14 -18.95 -3.15
CA LYS A 44 3.30 -19.01 -2.26
C LYS A 44 2.84 -19.17 -0.82
N GLU A 45 3.38 -20.18 -0.14
CA GLU A 45 3.12 -20.44 1.27
C GLU A 45 3.78 -19.39 2.17
N LEU A 46 3.06 -18.99 3.22
CA LEU A 46 3.46 -18.01 4.22
C LEU A 46 3.82 -18.71 5.54
N PRO A 47 5.10 -19.03 5.76
CA PRO A 47 5.50 -19.73 6.97
C PRO A 47 5.22 -18.88 8.21
N GLY A 48 4.44 -19.43 9.15
CA GLY A 48 4.20 -18.81 10.46
C GLY A 48 2.90 -18.01 10.59
N LEU A 49 2.08 -17.89 9.53
CA LEU A 49 0.74 -17.29 9.64
C LEU A 49 -0.29 -18.34 10.08
N PHE A 50 -0.45 -19.39 9.26
CA PHE A 50 -1.14 -20.65 9.58
C PHE A 50 -0.49 -21.78 8.75
N GLU A 51 -0.63 -23.03 9.17
CA GLU A 51 -0.10 -24.16 8.40
C GLU A 51 -0.80 -24.25 7.03
N GLY A 52 -0.03 -24.11 5.95
CA GLY A 52 -0.53 -24.12 4.57
C GLY A 52 -1.18 -22.82 4.08
N ALA A 53 -1.09 -21.72 4.83
CA ALA A 53 -1.61 -20.43 4.36
C ALA A 53 -0.82 -19.92 3.16
N THR A 54 -1.54 -19.44 2.14
CA THR A 54 -0.96 -18.87 0.92
C THR A 54 -1.14 -17.36 0.85
N CYS A 55 -0.44 -16.72 -0.09
CA CYS A 55 -0.65 -15.31 -0.40
C CYS A 55 -2.09 -15.00 -0.84
N ALA A 56 -2.77 -15.91 -1.53
CA ALA A 56 -4.17 -15.75 -1.89
C ALA A 56 -5.10 -15.77 -0.65
N ASP A 57 -4.79 -16.62 0.33
CA ASP A 57 -5.55 -16.66 1.59
C ASP A 57 -5.36 -15.36 2.37
N ALA A 58 -4.12 -14.88 2.49
CA ALA A 58 -3.82 -13.61 3.15
C ALA A 58 -4.49 -12.42 2.45
N ALA A 59 -4.51 -12.41 1.11
CA ALA A 59 -5.23 -11.40 0.34
C ALA A 59 -6.74 -11.42 0.59
N SER A 60 -7.32 -12.62 0.73
CA SER A 60 -8.74 -12.77 1.08
C SER A 60 -9.05 -12.26 2.48
N VAL A 61 -8.14 -12.47 3.44
CA VAL A 61 -8.25 -11.91 4.80
C VAL A 61 -8.18 -10.39 4.78
N ALA A 62 -7.32 -9.79 3.95
CA ALA A 62 -7.20 -8.35 3.82
C ALA A 62 -8.55 -7.71 3.46
N LEU A 63 -9.29 -8.31 2.52
CA LEU A 63 -10.62 -7.83 2.11
C LEU A 63 -11.67 -7.85 3.22
N THR A 64 -11.45 -8.59 4.31
CA THR A 64 -12.35 -8.59 5.49
C THR A 64 -12.05 -7.47 6.49
N LEU A 65 -10.96 -6.71 6.28
CA LEU A 65 -10.58 -5.59 7.14
C LEU A 65 -11.22 -4.30 6.62
N GLU A 66 -12.05 -3.69 7.45
CA GLU A 66 -12.86 -2.50 7.12
C GLU A 66 -12.10 -1.17 7.23
N ASP A 67 -10.91 -1.19 7.84
CA ASP A 67 -10.10 0.00 8.07
C ASP A 67 -8.71 -0.17 7.43
N PRO A 68 -8.43 0.54 6.33
CA PRO A 68 -7.13 0.48 5.64
C PRO A 68 -6.00 1.09 6.46
N GLU A 69 -6.30 1.90 7.49
CA GLU A 69 -5.30 2.48 8.39
C GLU A 69 -5.12 1.63 9.66
N SER A 70 -5.87 0.54 9.80
CA SER A 70 -5.73 -0.36 10.94
C SER A 70 -4.37 -1.06 10.95
N PHE A 71 -3.87 -1.33 12.15
CA PHE A 71 -2.65 -2.11 12.34
C PHE A 71 -2.73 -3.50 11.70
N ALA A 72 -3.91 -4.11 11.65
CA ALA A 72 -4.14 -5.38 10.98
C ALA A 72 -3.94 -5.26 9.46
N CYS A 73 -4.47 -4.20 8.84
CA CYS A 73 -4.30 -3.95 7.42
C CYS A 73 -2.82 -3.73 7.07
N ILE A 74 -2.15 -2.89 7.85
CA ILE A 74 -0.73 -2.61 7.69
C ILE A 74 0.10 -3.91 7.75
N GLN A 75 -0.15 -4.79 8.73
CA GLN A 75 0.57 -6.06 8.83
C GLN A 75 0.31 -6.99 7.63
N VAL A 76 -0.92 -7.06 7.12
CA VAL A 76 -1.24 -7.93 5.99
C VAL A 76 -0.58 -7.42 4.69
N GLN A 77 -0.51 -6.10 4.51
CA GLN A 77 0.21 -5.46 3.42
C GLN A 77 1.73 -5.68 3.52
N ASP A 78 2.27 -5.67 4.75
CA ASP A 78 3.68 -5.97 4.99
C ASP A 78 4.06 -7.38 4.52
N VAL A 79 3.17 -8.35 4.76
CA VAL A 79 3.33 -9.72 4.24
C VAL A 79 3.23 -9.73 2.71
N GLY A 80 2.28 -9.00 2.13
CA GLY A 80 2.15 -8.87 0.67
C GLY A 80 3.45 -8.40 0.00
N LEU A 81 4.08 -7.39 0.60
CA LEU A 81 5.33 -6.80 0.12
C LEU A 81 6.55 -7.71 0.36
N ALA A 82 6.71 -8.23 1.58
CA ALA A 82 7.89 -9.01 1.95
C ALA A 82 7.90 -10.39 1.30
N GLU A 83 6.72 -11.03 1.20
CA GLU A 83 6.63 -12.43 0.83
C GLU A 83 5.92 -12.66 -0.50
N CYS A 84 4.88 -11.90 -0.83
CA CYS A 84 4.02 -12.24 -1.97
C CYS A 84 4.36 -11.53 -3.28
N GLY A 85 5.46 -10.76 -3.28
CA GLY A 85 5.94 -10.04 -4.46
C GLY A 85 5.08 -8.85 -4.85
N CYS A 86 4.19 -8.37 -3.96
CA CYS A 86 3.56 -7.07 -4.18
C CYS A 86 4.66 -6.02 -4.34
N THR A 87 4.51 -5.14 -5.32
CA THR A 87 5.43 -4.02 -5.48
C THR A 87 5.02 -2.89 -4.55
N THR A 88 5.98 -2.27 -3.87
CA THR A 88 5.73 -0.94 -3.33
C THR A 88 5.49 0.00 -4.50
N PRO A 89 4.60 1.00 -4.37
CA PRO A 89 4.48 2.07 -5.34
C PRO A 89 5.74 2.96 -5.24
N GLU A 90 6.89 2.42 -5.65
CA GLU A 90 8.14 3.14 -5.82
C GLU A 90 8.04 4.21 -6.93
N GLU A 91 6.92 4.25 -7.68
CA GLU A 91 6.61 5.29 -8.67
C GLU A 91 5.56 6.33 -8.23
N LEU A 92 5.04 6.27 -7.00
CA LEU A 92 4.15 7.31 -6.46
C LEU A 92 4.83 8.04 -5.31
N ASP A 93 5.72 8.97 -5.64
CA ASP A 93 6.25 10.03 -4.76
C ASP A 93 6.43 9.63 -3.28
N MET A 94 7.27 8.63 -3.00
CA MET A 94 7.66 8.23 -1.63
C MET A 94 8.56 9.25 -0.93
N ASN A 95 8.40 10.54 -1.20
CA ASN A 95 9.20 11.62 -0.63
C ASN A 95 8.72 12.08 0.76
N CYS A 96 7.84 11.33 1.41
CA CYS A 96 7.49 11.64 2.79
C CYS A 96 8.57 11.15 3.76
N THR A 97 9.57 12.00 3.98
CA THR A 97 10.53 11.90 5.08
C THR A 97 10.04 12.68 6.30
N LEU A 98 10.58 12.43 7.49
CA LEU A 98 10.12 13.05 8.75
C LEU A 98 10.56 14.50 8.83
N CYS A 99 11.71 14.79 8.25
CA CYS A 99 12.14 16.15 7.99
C CYS A 99 11.62 16.57 6.61
N ALA A 100 10.93 17.71 6.54
CA ALA A 100 10.28 18.20 5.33
C ALA A 100 11.26 18.53 4.19
N ASP A 101 12.52 18.76 4.52
CA ASP A 101 13.61 19.06 3.60
C ASP A 101 14.31 17.81 3.04
N GLY A 102 13.87 16.60 3.44
CA GLY A 102 14.52 15.35 3.06
C GLY A 102 15.79 15.03 3.86
N SER A 103 16.18 15.86 4.83
CA SER A 103 17.37 15.61 5.64
C SER A 103 17.20 14.40 6.58
N PRO A 104 18.30 13.74 6.97
CA PRO A 104 18.24 12.66 7.96
C PRO A 104 17.72 13.17 9.31
N VAL A 105 16.94 12.33 9.99
CA VAL A 105 16.42 12.62 11.34
C VAL A 105 17.58 12.80 12.32
N PRO A 106 17.73 13.98 12.96
CA PRO A 106 18.90 14.26 13.81
C PRO A 106 19.04 13.36 15.04
N ASN A 107 17.91 12.95 15.65
CA ASN A 107 17.88 12.11 16.83
C ASN A 107 17.04 10.84 16.59
N PRO A 108 17.51 9.87 15.79
CA PRO A 108 16.70 8.73 15.37
C PRO A 108 16.30 7.80 16.53
N ASP A 109 17.10 7.75 17.58
CA ASP A 109 16.84 6.90 18.76
C ASP A 109 15.97 7.59 19.83
N LEU A 110 15.62 8.87 19.64
CA LEU A 110 14.77 9.59 20.58
C LEU A 110 13.38 8.95 20.61
N ALA A 111 12.94 8.58 21.80
CA ALA A 111 11.61 8.02 22.01
C ALA A 111 10.53 9.09 21.84
N VAL A 112 9.56 8.81 20.97
CA VAL A 112 8.37 9.62 20.73
C VAL A 112 7.15 8.72 20.82
N SER A 113 6.36 8.90 21.88
CA SER A 113 5.24 8.02 22.23
C SER A 113 5.71 6.56 22.41
N ALA A 114 5.11 5.61 21.68
CA ALA A 114 5.41 4.17 21.76
C ALA A 114 6.52 3.70 20.80
N THR A 115 7.23 4.61 20.11
CA THR A 115 8.27 4.29 19.13
C THR A 115 9.44 5.27 19.21
N THR A 116 10.43 5.14 18.33
CA THR A 116 11.52 6.11 18.18
C THR A 116 11.32 6.98 16.94
N CYS A 117 12.01 8.12 16.88
CA CYS A 117 11.98 8.98 15.69
C CYS A 117 12.37 8.25 14.40
N GLY A 118 13.34 7.32 14.45
CA GLY A 118 13.67 6.44 13.33
C GLY A 118 12.60 5.38 13.04
N GLY A 119 11.84 4.96 14.04
CA GLY A 119 10.61 4.18 13.86
C GLY A 119 9.54 4.98 13.11
N VAL A 120 9.34 6.24 13.48
CA VAL A 120 8.39 7.14 12.80
C VAL A 120 8.83 7.43 11.37
N GLU A 121 10.12 7.73 11.11
CA GLU A 121 10.66 7.94 9.75
C GLU A 121 10.32 6.76 8.82
N ARG A 122 10.53 5.53 9.29
CA ARG A 122 10.18 4.33 8.52
C ARG A 122 8.67 4.20 8.31
N PHE A 123 7.88 4.53 9.33
CA PHE A 123 6.43 4.48 9.25
C PHE A 123 5.89 5.48 8.21
N ILE A 124 6.31 6.75 8.25
CA ILE A 124 5.79 7.78 7.35
C ILE A 124 6.27 7.63 5.90
N ARG A 125 7.48 7.09 5.69
CA ARG A 125 7.95 6.76 4.34
C ARG A 125 7.04 5.74 3.67
N ARG A 126 6.42 4.88 4.49
CA ARG A 126 5.56 3.79 4.04
C ARG A 126 4.08 4.16 4.00
N PHE A 127 3.59 4.93 4.98
CA PHE A 127 2.15 5.18 5.18
C PHE A 127 1.79 6.67 5.31
N GLY A 128 2.79 7.55 5.42
CA GLY A 128 2.62 8.93 5.84
C GLY A 128 2.20 9.90 4.74
N GLN A 129 1.84 9.46 3.53
CA GLN A 129 1.61 10.40 2.43
C GLN A 129 0.48 11.42 2.73
N SER A 130 -0.67 10.95 3.22
CA SER A 130 -1.81 11.82 3.58
C SER A 130 -1.54 12.67 4.84
N THR A 131 -0.65 12.20 5.72
CA THR A 131 -0.38 12.79 7.03
C THR A 131 0.98 13.50 7.10
N CYS A 132 1.71 13.57 6.00
CA CYS A 132 3.13 13.97 5.98
C CYS A 132 3.34 15.36 6.58
N ARG A 133 2.48 16.31 6.20
CA ARG A 133 2.48 17.68 6.70
C ARG A 133 2.20 17.74 8.21
N ALA A 134 1.34 16.86 8.72
CA ALA A 134 1.06 16.78 10.15
C ALA A 134 2.27 16.23 10.91
N TYR A 135 2.91 15.17 10.40
CA TYR A 135 4.14 14.62 10.95
C TYR A 135 5.28 15.63 10.95
N HIS A 136 5.52 16.37 9.86
CA HIS A 136 6.57 17.41 9.80
C HIS A 136 6.41 18.47 10.89
N ARG A 137 5.18 18.92 11.14
CA ARG A 137 4.88 20.01 12.08
C ARG A 137 4.82 19.57 13.54
N THR A 138 4.62 18.28 13.79
CA THR A 138 4.48 17.75 15.15
C THR A 138 5.71 16.93 15.50
N ILE A 139 5.79 15.70 15.00
CA ILE A 139 6.84 14.75 15.35
C ILE A 139 8.19 15.16 14.78
N GLY A 140 8.25 15.71 13.56
CA GLY A 140 9.49 16.17 12.93
C GLY A 140 10.23 17.18 13.80
N VAL A 141 9.52 18.19 14.31
CA VAL A 141 10.08 19.18 15.24
C VAL A 141 10.56 18.53 16.53
N HIS A 142 9.80 17.59 17.10
CA HIS A 142 10.23 16.85 18.29
C HIS A 142 11.49 16.01 18.06
N CYS A 143 11.67 15.50 16.85
CA CYS A 143 12.83 14.70 16.45
C CYS A 143 14.04 15.56 16.03
N GLY A 144 13.90 16.90 16.05
CA GLY A 144 14.97 17.85 15.74
C GLY A 144 15.01 18.34 14.31
N CYS A 145 14.02 17.99 13.47
CA CYS A 145 13.91 18.54 12.12
C CYS A 145 13.61 20.05 12.17
N ALA A 146 14.04 20.77 11.14
CA ALA A 146 13.65 22.17 10.97
C ALA A 146 12.13 22.29 10.82
N THR A 147 11.56 23.36 11.38
CA THR A 147 10.13 23.65 11.19
C THR A 147 9.90 24.04 9.74
N PRO A 148 8.97 23.39 9.01
CA PRO A 148 8.68 23.78 7.64
C PRO A 148 8.12 25.21 7.61
N GLU A 149 8.64 26.05 6.72
CA GLU A 149 8.11 27.39 6.49
C GLU A 149 6.62 27.31 6.07
N PRO A 150 5.77 28.25 6.52
CA PRO A 150 4.40 28.31 6.04
C PRO A 150 4.38 28.60 4.52
N PRO A 151 3.45 28.00 3.77
CA PRO A 151 3.29 28.24 2.33
C PRO A 151 2.81 29.66 2.03
#